data_AF-A0A524G7Q8-F1
#
_entry.id   AF-A0A524G7Q8-F1
#
_cell.length_a   1.000
_cell.length_b   1.000
_cell.length_c   1.000
_cell.angle_alpha   90.00
_cell.angle_beta   90.00
_cell.angle_gamma   90.00
#
_symmetry.space_group_name_H-M   'P 1'
#
loop_
_entity.id
_entity.type
_entity.pdbx_description
1 polymer ?
#
loop_
_entity_poly.entity_id
_entity_poly.type
_entity_poly.pdbx_seq_one_letter_code
_entity_poly.pdbx_strand_id
1 'polypeptide(L)'
;MSDRESDKDPAEIRESLDDLVQKLEQGAGSSASWNESISENIEKWEQTKQQIQERQKALKQLVTDKKAGLIGFDEFNEKYRQLQDELVELEKIVYNMKLGTDVQ
;
A
#
# COMPACT_ATOMS: atom_id res chain seq x y z
N MET A 1 11.11 31.52 -18.25
CA MET A 1 11.84 31.76 -17.00
C MET A 1 10.93 31.33 -15.86
N SER A 2 11.45 30.40 -15.05
CA SER A 2 11.24 30.16 -13.62
C SER A 2 9.84 29.99 -13.00
N ASP A 3 9.70 28.77 -12.47
CA ASP A 3 9.30 28.43 -11.09
C ASP A 3 7.82 28.45 -10.69
N ARG A 4 7.32 27.23 -10.39
CA ARG A 4 6.55 26.95 -9.17
C ARG A 4 6.53 25.45 -8.93
N GLU A 5 7.56 24.98 -8.24
CA GLU A 5 7.50 23.75 -7.45
C GLU A 5 6.31 23.87 -6.48
N SER A 6 5.34 22.98 -6.60
CA SER A 6 4.27 22.82 -5.61
C SER A 6 4.85 22.15 -4.38
N ASP A 7 5.43 22.97 -3.51
CA ASP A 7 5.74 22.60 -2.13
C ASP A 7 4.41 22.50 -1.38
N LYS A 8 3.82 21.29 -1.34
CA LYS A 8 2.64 21.03 -0.52
C LYS A 8 3.11 21.00 0.93
N ASP A 9 2.62 21.95 1.72
CA ASP A 9 2.96 22.13 3.12
C ASP A 9 2.79 20.80 3.89
N PRO A 10 3.80 20.32 4.62
CA PRO A 10 3.74 19.04 5.34
C PRO A 10 2.63 19.00 6.40
N ALA A 11 2.11 20.15 6.82
CA ALA A 11 0.93 20.27 7.68
C ALA A 11 -0.37 19.87 6.97
N GLU A 12 -0.56 20.27 5.70
CA GLU A 12 -1.75 19.91 4.91
C GLU A 12 -1.76 18.41 4.58
N ILE A 13 -0.57 17.82 4.36
CA ILE A 13 -0.42 16.37 4.16
C ILE A 13 -0.81 15.61 5.42
N ARG A 14 -0.43 16.12 6.61
CA ARG A 14 -0.73 15.49 7.89
C ARG A 14 -2.22 15.58 8.25
N GLU A 15 -2.84 16.71 7.99
CA GLU A 15 -4.28 16.92 8.20
C GLU A 15 -5.10 16.01 7.26
N SER A 16 -4.69 15.90 5.99
CA SER A 16 -5.33 14.99 5.04
C SER A 16 -5.17 13.51 5.44
N LEU A 17 -4.10 13.16 6.15
CA LEU A 17 -3.86 11.80 6.65
C LEU A 17 -4.73 11.49 7.88
N ASP A 18 -4.85 12.43 8.82
CA ASP A 18 -5.71 12.26 10.00
C ASP A 18 -7.19 12.17 9.61
N ASP A 19 -7.64 12.94 8.62
CA ASP A 19 -9.00 12.85 8.07
C ASP A 19 -9.27 11.51 7.36
N LEU A 20 -8.25 10.94 6.71
CA LEU A 20 -8.34 9.59 6.11
C LEU A 20 -8.37 8.51 7.20
N VAL A 21 -7.60 8.67 8.28
CA VAL A 21 -7.60 7.76 9.44
C VAL A 21 -8.95 7.80 10.15
N GLN A 22 -9.53 8.97 10.39
CA GLN A 22 -10.86 9.10 11.00
C GLN A 22 -11.96 8.47 10.15
N LYS A 23 -11.93 8.64 8.83
CA LYS A 23 -12.89 7.99 7.92
C LYS A 23 -12.75 6.47 7.92
N LEU A 24 -11.54 5.95 8.11
CA LEU A 24 -11.30 4.51 8.27
C LEU A 24 -11.84 3.98 9.61
N GLU A 25 -11.73 4.74 10.70
CA GLU A 25 -12.24 4.38 12.03
C GLU A 25 -13.78 4.40 12.10
N GLN A 26 -14.45 5.31 11.38
CA GLN A 26 -15.92 5.31 11.26
C GLN A 26 -16.48 4.08 10.53
N GLY A 27 -15.64 3.29 9.85
CA GLY A 27 -16.00 2.01 9.22
C GLY A 27 -16.18 0.83 10.18
N ALA A 28 -16.16 1.03 11.50
CA ALA A 28 -16.27 -0.04 12.49
C ALA A 28 -17.61 -0.81 12.45
N GLY A 29 -18.68 -0.26 11.88
CA GLY A 29 -19.92 -0.99 11.57
C GLY A 29 -19.78 -2.03 10.45
N SER A 30 -18.74 -1.89 9.61
CA SER A 30 -18.38 -2.85 8.54
C SER A 30 -17.55 -4.03 9.05
N SER A 31 -17.09 -4.01 10.30
CA SER A 31 -16.20 -5.04 10.86
C SER A 31 -16.83 -6.45 10.94
N ALA A 32 -18.14 -6.55 11.15
CA ALA A 32 -18.85 -7.83 11.20
C ALA A 32 -18.96 -8.49 9.81
N SER A 33 -19.38 -7.72 8.79
CA SER A 33 -19.42 -8.16 7.38
C SER A 33 -18.02 -8.40 6.81
N TRP A 34 -17.02 -7.68 7.30
CA TRP A 34 -15.61 -7.89 6.97
C TRP A 34 -15.09 -9.21 7.51
N ASN A 35 -15.38 -9.54 8.77
CA ASN A 35 -14.97 -10.80 9.37
C ASN A 35 -15.61 -11.99 8.65
N GLU A 36 -16.86 -11.86 8.20
CA GLU A 36 -17.56 -12.89 7.44
C GLU A 36 -16.93 -13.08 6.05
N SER A 37 -16.74 -12.00 5.28
CA SER A 37 -16.11 -12.03 3.94
C SER A 37 -14.66 -12.53 3.97
N ILE A 38 -13.89 -12.17 5.01
CA ILE A 38 -12.53 -12.68 5.23
C ILE A 38 -12.55 -14.13 5.69
N SER A 39 -13.49 -14.54 6.54
CA SER A 39 -13.59 -15.95 6.96
C SER A 39 -13.89 -16.87 5.78
N GLU A 40 -14.72 -16.41 4.83
CA GLU A 40 -15.00 -17.11 3.58
C GLU A 40 -13.78 -17.18 2.64
N ASN A 41 -12.83 -16.23 2.76
CA ASN A 41 -11.65 -16.11 1.91
C ASN A 41 -10.32 -16.23 2.69
N ILE A 42 -10.32 -16.91 3.83
CA ILE A 42 -9.23 -16.83 4.83
C ILE A 42 -7.88 -17.28 4.26
N GLU A 43 -7.87 -18.26 3.36
CA GLU A 43 -6.67 -18.74 2.69
C GLU A 43 -6.11 -17.69 1.72
N LYS A 44 -6.97 -17.08 0.89
CA LYS A 44 -6.59 -15.99 -0.02
C LYS A 44 -6.12 -14.76 0.75
N TRP A 45 -6.74 -14.48 1.89
CA TRP A 45 -6.34 -13.42 2.80
C TRP A 45 -4.93 -13.63 3.36
N GLU A 46 -4.64 -14.81 3.92
CA GLU A 46 -3.31 -15.11 4.46
C GLU A 46 -2.24 -15.12 3.38
N GLN A 47 -2.55 -15.66 2.18
CA GLN A 47 -1.64 -15.60 1.03
C GLN A 47 -1.35 -14.15 0.61
N THR A 48 -2.38 -13.31 0.49
CA THR A 48 -2.23 -11.89 0.11
C THR A 48 -1.40 -11.14 1.15
N LYS A 49 -1.63 -11.41 2.44
CA LYS A 49 -0.87 -10.82 3.55
C LYS A 49 0.60 -11.24 3.51
N GLN A 50 0.90 -12.51 3.24
CA GLN A 50 2.27 -12.99 3.07
C GLN A 50 2.95 -12.28 1.89
N GLN A 51 2.27 -12.16 0.75
CA GLN A 51 2.79 -11.47 -0.43
C GLN A 51 3.09 -10.00 -0.13
N ILE A 52 2.20 -9.28 0.57
CA ILE A 52 2.43 -7.90 0.99
C ILE A 52 3.69 -7.81 1.87
N GLN A 53 3.83 -8.69 2.86
CA GLN A 53 5.00 -8.71 3.74
C GLN A 53 6.30 -8.96 2.98
N GLU A 54 6.28 -9.88 2.01
CA GLU A 54 7.44 -10.14 1.14
C GLU A 54 7.81 -8.92 0.31
N ARG A 55 6.83 -8.24 -0.32
CA ARG A 55 7.09 -7.03 -1.12
C ARG A 55 7.60 -5.88 -0.27
N GLN A 56 7.06 -5.69 0.93
CA GLN A 56 7.58 -4.71 1.88
C GLN A 56 9.02 -5.03 2.32
N LYS A 57 9.36 -6.32 2.52
CA LYS A 57 10.73 -6.74 2.82
C LYS A 57 11.66 -6.49 1.64
N ALA A 58 11.23 -6.81 0.42
CA ALA A 58 11.98 -6.55 -0.80
C ALA A 58 12.23 -5.04 -0.99
N LEU A 59 11.25 -4.18 -0.70
CA LEU A 59 11.39 -2.73 -0.80
C LEU A 59 12.38 -2.18 0.23
N LYS A 60 12.36 -2.70 1.47
CA LYS A 60 13.38 -2.38 2.49
C LYS A 60 14.78 -2.82 2.06
N GLN A 61 14.90 -4.01 1.46
CA GLN A 61 16.16 -4.51 0.95
C GLN A 61 16.67 -3.63 -0.20
N LEU A 62 15.80 -3.28 -1.16
CA LEU A 62 16.13 -2.42 -2.29
C LEU A 62 16.68 -1.06 -1.85
N VAL A 63 16.06 -0.43 -0.84
CA VAL A 63 16.56 0.82 -0.26
C VAL A 63 17.91 0.62 0.43
N THR A 64 18.10 -0.51 1.11
CA THR A 64 19.38 -0.85 1.78
C THR A 64 20.48 -1.05 0.76
N ASP A 65 20.23 -1.80 -0.31
CA ASP A 65 21.18 -2.05 -1.41
C ASP A 65 21.53 -0.75 -2.12
N LYS A 66 20.55 0.14 -2.34
CA LYS A 66 20.79 1.46 -2.91
C LYS A 66 21.68 2.32 -2.03
N LYS A 67 21.43 2.34 -0.71
CA LYS A 67 22.27 3.06 0.26
C LYS A 67 23.68 2.51 0.35
N ALA A 68 23.83 1.19 0.19
CA ALA A 68 25.13 0.53 0.13
C ALA A 68 25.86 0.73 -1.21
N GLY A 69 25.22 1.37 -2.20
CA GLY A 69 25.79 1.58 -3.53
C GLY A 69 25.90 0.31 -4.37
N LEU A 70 25.20 -0.77 -3.98
CA LEU A 70 25.22 -2.05 -4.70
C LEU A 70 24.43 -2.01 -6.01
N ILE A 71 23.48 -1.06 -6.11
CA ILE A 71 22.63 -0.89 -7.29
C ILE A 71 22.63 0.56 -7.80
N GLY A 72 22.50 0.69 -9.12
CA GLY A 72 22.43 1.96 -9.83
C GLY A 72 21.18 2.77 -9.51
N PHE A 73 21.11 4.02 -9.99
CA PHE A 73 19.90 4.84 -9.85
C PHE A 73 18.75 4.31 -10.72
N ASP A 74 19.06 3.94 -11.96
CA ASP A 74 18.06 3.45 -12.91
C ASP A 74 17.50 2.08 -12.47
N GLU A 75 18.37 1.16 -12.06
CA GLU A 75 17.97 -0.14 -11.51
C GLU A 75 17.10 0.00 -10.26
N PHE A 76 17.45 0.93 -9.37
CA PHE A 76 16.64 1.21 -8.19
C PHE A 76 15.24 1.70 -8.58
N ASN A 77 15.15 2.67 -9.50
CA ASN A 77 13.87 3.24 -9.91
C ASN A 77 12.97 2.22 -10.62
N GLU A 78 13.53 1.37 -11.45
CA GLU A 78 12.79 0.31 -12.13
C GLU A 78 12.20 -0.68 -11.12
N LYS A 79 13.06 -1.23 -10.24
CA LYS A 79 12.63 -2.20 -9.21
C LYS A 79 11.68 -1.57 -8.21
N TYR A 80 11.87 -0.30 -7.87
CA TYR A 80 10.99 0.42 -6.95
C TYR A 80 9.58 0.57 -7.53
N ARG A 81 9.45 0.95 -8.80
CA ARG A 81 8.14 1.02 -9.48
C ARG A 81 7.45 -0.33 -9.52
N GLN A 82 8.18 -1.38 -9.92
CA GLN A 82 7.63 -2.74 -9.96
C GLN A 82 7.08 -3.16 -8.59
N LEU A 83 7.86 -2.98 -7.52
CA LEU A 83 7.41 -3.31 -6.17
C LEU A 83 6.23 -2.46 -5.69
N GLN A 84 6.16 -1.18 -6.09
CA GLN A 84 5.01 -0.33 -5.80
C GLN A 84 3.76 -0.80 -6.54
N ASP A 85 3.86 -1.11 -7.83
CA ASP A 85 2.72 -1.59 -8.62
C ASP A 85 2.19 -2.91 -8.05
N GLU A 86 3.08 -3.84 -7.69
CA GLU A 86 2.70 -5.10 -7.03
C GLU A 86 2.02 -4.89 -5.68
N LEU A 87 2.51 -3.95 -4.86
CA LEU A 87 1.86 -3.59 -3.60
C LEU A 87 0.47 -3.00 -3.81
N VAL A 88 0.31 -2.12 -4.81
CA VAL A 88 -1.00 -1.53 -5.16
C VAL A 88 -2.00 -2.62 -5.58
N GLU A 89 -1.57 -3.59 -6.38
CA GLU A 89 -2.45 -4.70 -6.78
C GLU A 89 -2.85 -5.56 -5.58
N LEU A 90 -1.92 -5.85 -4.66
CA LEU A 90 -2.23 -6.59 -3.43
C LEU A 90 -3.17 -5.80 -2.49
N GLU A 91 -3.01 -4.48 -2.41
CA GLU A 91 -3.90 -3.61 -1.65
C GLU A 91 -5.31 -3.57 -2.25
N LYS A 92 -5.44 -3.55 -3.59
CA LYS A 92 -6.73 -3.69 -4.26
C LYS A 92 -7.40 -5.03 -3.93
N ILE A 93 -6.63 -6.11 -3.93
CA ILE A 93 -7.13 -7.45 -3.58
C ILE A 93 -7.67 -7.47 -2.14
N VAL A 94 -6.94 -6.87 -1.19
CA VAL A 94 -7.39 -6.69 0.20
C VAL A 94 -8.65 -5.84 0.28
N TYR A 95 -8.70 -4.74 -0.46
CA TYR A 95 -9.85 -3.84 -0.50
C TYR A 95 -11.10 -4.52 -1.07
N ASN A 96 -10.95 -5.29 -2.15
CA ASN A 96 -12.02 -6.07 -2.77
C ASN A 96 -12.55 -7.15 -1.83
N MET A 97 -11.66 -7.88 -1.14
CA MET A 97 -12.05 -8.81 -0.08
C MET A 97 -12.78 -8.10 1.06
N LYS A 98 -12.40 -6.86 1.38
CA LYS A 98 -13.05 -6.08 2.43
C LYS A 98 -14.46 -5.62 2.07
N LEU A 99 -14.70 -5.33 0.80
CA LEU A 99 -16.00 -4.90 0.30
C LEU A 99 -16.93 -6.05 -0.11
N GLY A 100 -16.44 -7.29 -0.16
CA GLY A 100 -17.19 -8.43 -0.68
C GLY A 100 -17.51 -8.31 -2.18
N THR A 101 -16.75 -7.48 -2.90
CA THR A 101 -16.95 -7.22 -4.33
C THR A 101 -15.80 -7.77 -5.14
N ASP A 102 -16.06 -8.80 -5.96
CA ASP A 102 -15.24 -9.11 -7.13
C ASP A 102 -15.50 -8.03 -8.18
N VAL A 103 -14.75 -6.92 -8.11
CA VAL A 103 -14.76 -5.96 -9.21
C VAL A 103 -13.78 -6.49 -10.26
N GLN A 104 -14.34 -7.10 -11.31
CA GLN A 104 -13.67 -7.52 -12.54
C GLN A 104 -12.97 -6.35 -13.24
#